data_AF-A0A9D8G2W4-F1
#
_entry.id   AF-A0A9D8G2W4-F1
#
_cell.length_a   1.000
_cell.length_b   1.000
_cell.length_c   1.000
_cell.angle_alpha   90.00
_cell.angle_beta   90.00
_cell.angle_gamma   90.00
#
_symmetry.space_group_name_H-M   'P 1'
#
loop_
_entity.id
_entity.type
_entity.pdbx_description
1 polymer ?
#
loop_
_entity_poly.entity_id
_entity_poly.type
_entity_poly.pdbx_seq_one_letter_code
_entity_poly.pdbx_strand_id
1 'polypeptide(L)'
;ILGMLSFIVSTVLSLLLFHIPLRSSFLLLCAVAAIFLWTALGLGLLISTLAKNQFVASQIAIIAAFLPAFILSGFVYEISSMPPFVAAISALIPARYFVSCLQTLFLVGAVPWLLLKNVGIMLAIGSIFFVITARKTVKRLD
;
A
#
# COMPACT_ATOMS: atom_id res chain seq x y z
N ILE A 1 -4.96 -2.85 13.50
CA ILE A 1 -4.83 -1.93 14.65
C ILE A 1 -3.37 -1.50 14.85
N LEU A 2 -2.44 -2.43 15.13
CA LEU A 2 -1.01 -2.09 15.28
C LEU A 2 -0.44 -1.25 14.12
N GLY A 3 -0.70 -1.64 12.86
CA GLY A 3 -0.23 -0.86 11.72
C GLY A 3 -0.85 0.54 11.57
N MET A 4 -2.10 0.75 12.03
CA MET A 4 -2.70 2.09 12.04
C MET A 4 -2.05 2.97 13.11
N LEU A 5 -1.75 2.41 14.29
CA LEU A 5 -1.01 3.12 15.33
C LEU A 5 0.37 3.52 14.84
N SER A 6 1.12 2.60 14.23
CA SER A 6 2.43 2.90 13.64
C SER A 6 2.35 4.01 12.59
N PHE A 7 1.32 3.98 11.73
CA PHE A 7 1.10 5.01 10.72
C PHE A 7 0.79 6.39 11.33
N ILE A 8 -0.08 6.44 12.34
CA ILE A 8 -0.43 7.68 13.05
C ILE A 8 0.82 8.26 13.72
N VAL A 9 1.57 7.44 14.46
CA VAL A 9 2.81 7.87 15.13
C VAL A 9 3.82 8.40 14.11
N SER A 10 4.02 7.68 13.00
CA SER A 10 4.94 8.11 11.92
C SER A 10 4.50 9.43 11.27
N THR A 11 3.20 9.63 11.07
CA THR A 11 2.64 10.87 10.51
C THR A 11 2.82 12.04 11.48
N VAL A 12 2.51 11.85 12.77
CA VAL A 12 2.66 12.89 13.80
C VAL A 12 4.13 13.29 13.96
N LEU A 13 5.04 12.32 13.98
CA LEU A 13 6.48 12.61 14.00
C LEU A 13 6.92 13.36 12.74
N SER A 14 6.41 12.99 11.56
CA SER A 14 6.73 13.69 10.31
C SER A 14 6.26 15.16 10.33
N LEU A 15 5.10 15.43 10.91
CA LEU A 15 4.57 16.78 11.07
C LEU A 15 5.39 17.62 12.06
N LEU A 16 5.73 17.05 13.22
CA LEU A 16 6.41 17.76 14.31
C LEU A 16 7.90 17.96 14.03
N LEU A 17 8.58 16.96 13.46
CA LEU A 17 10.03 17.02 13.20
C LEU A 17 10.36 17.70 11.87
N PHE A 18 9.63 17.35 10.80
CA PHE A 18 9.96 17.82 9.45
C PHE A 18 9.10 19.02 8.99
N HIS A 19 8.16 19.50 9.82
CA HIS A 19 7.29 20.66 9.53
C HIS A 19 6.61 20.59 8.15
N ILE A 20 6.30 19.38 7.68
CA ILE A 20 5.71 19.17 6.35
C ILE A 20 4.27 19.67 6.42
N PRO A 21 3.85 20.67 5.61
CA PRO A 21 2.50 21.20 5.67
C PRO A 21 1.51 20.13 5.18
N LEU A 22 0.71 19.57 6.08
CA LEU A 22 -0.46 18.79 5.70
C LEU A 22 -1.49 19.75 5.09
N ARG A 23 -1.54 19.80 3.76
CA ARG A 23 -2.52 20.59 3.01
C ARG A 23 -3.91 19.94 2.96
N SER A 24 -4.07 18.73 3.49
CA SER A 24 -5.33 17.97 3.49
C SER A 24 -5.78 17.59 4.90
N SER A 25 -7.03 17.11 5.02
CA SER A 25 -7.58 16.67 6.30
C SER A 25 -6.91 15.38 6.80
N PHE A 26 -6.49 15.37 8.06
CA PHE A 26 -5.92 14.19 8.73
C PHE A 26 -6.82 12.94 8.62
N LEU A 27 -8.14 13.14 8.62
CA LEU A 27 -9.13 12.07 8.48
C LEU A 27 -9.04 11.35 7.12
N LEU A 28 -8.81 12.09 6.03
CA LEU A 28 -8.64 11.52 4.69
C LEU A 28 -7.36 10.69 4.60
N LEU A 29 -6.28 11.18 5.20
CA LEU A 29 -5.02 10.45 5.27
C LEU A 29 -5.19 9.12 6.02
N CYS A 30 -5.87 9.14 7.17
CA CYS A 30 -6.19 7.94 7.93
C CYS A 30 -7.10 6.97 7.15
N ALA A 31 -8.08 7.47 6.40
CA ALA A 31 -8.95 6.63 5.57
C ALA A 31 -8.18 5.92 4.45
N VAL A 32 -7.32 6.65 3.72
CA VAL A 32 -6.47 6.06 2.67
C VAL A 32 -5.50 5.04 3.25
N ALA A 33 -4.89 5.34 4.41
CA ALA A 33 -4.01 4.40 5.10
C ALA A 33 -4.76 3.13 5.56
N ALA A 34 -5.99 3.26 6.06
CA ALA A 34 -6.80 2.10 6.44
C ALA A 34 -7.07 1.18 5.24
N ILE A 35 -7.40 1.74 4.08
CA ILE A 35 -7.65 1.01 2.83
C ILE A 35 -6.35 0.35 2.31
N PHE A 36 -5.23 1.05 2.43
CA PHE A 36 -3.92 0.47 2.12
C PHE A 36 -3.61 -0.73 3.02
N LEU A 37 -3.79 -0.58 4.34
CA LEU A 37 -3.57 -1.66 5.30
C LEU A 37 -4.47 -2.86 5.02
N TRP A 38 -5.74 -2.63 4.71
CA TRP A 38 -6.66 -3.70 4.31
C TRP A 38 -6.10 -4.50 3.12
N THR A 39 -5.63 -3.79 2.10
CA THR A 39 -5.06 -4.39 0.89
C THR A 39 -3.75 -5.13 1.17
N ALA A 40 -2.87 -4.52 1.99
CA ALA A 40 -1.59 -5.10 2.39
C ALA A 40 -1.78 -6.35 3.25
N LEU A 41 -2.79 -6.38 4.12
CA LEU A 41 -3.17 -7.57 4.89
C LEU A 41 -3.64 -8.69 3.97
N GLY A 42 -4.46 -8.40 2.96
CA GLY A 42 -4.88 -9.39 1.96
C GLY A 42 -3.67 -10.04 1.25
N LEU A 43 -2.69 -9.23 0.84
CA LEU A 43 -1.45 -9.73 0.22
C LEU A 43 -0.58 -10.53 1.20
N GLY A 44 -0.43 -10.06 2.45
CA GLY A 44 0.32 -10.77 3.49
C GLY A 44 -0.29 -12.13 3.84
N LEU A 45 -1.61 -12.21 3.95
CA LEU A 45 -2.33 -13.46 4.16
C LEU A 45 -2.19 -14.40 2.96
N LEU A 46 -2.29 -13.88 1.74
CA LEU A 46 -2.05 -14.66 0.53
C LEU A 46 -0.65 -15.29 0.55
N ILE A 47 0.39 -14.50 0.83
CA ILE A 47 1.77 -14.98 0.94
C ILE A 47 1.89 -16.05 2.03
N SER A 48 1.27 -15.84 3.19
CA SER A 48 1.29 -16.80 4.29
C SER A 48 0.60 -18.13 3.96
N THR A 49 -0.45 -18.13 3.14
CA THR A 49 -1.15 -19.36 2.71
C THR A 49 -0.39 -20.13 1.63
N LEU A 50 0.33 -19.43 0.75
CA LEU A 50 1.16 -20.05 -0.28
C LEU A 50 2.50 -20.55 0.25
N ALA A 51 3.09 -19.86 1.23
CA ALA A 51 4.38 -20.24 1.79
C ALA A 51 4.26 -21.53 2.63
N LYS A 52 5.18 -22.47 2.42
CA LYS A 52 5.27 -23.70 3.22
C LYS A 52 5.93 -23.47 4.59
N ASN A 53 6.69 -22.38 4.73
CA ASN A 53 7.46 -22.08 5.94
C ASN A 53 7.35 -20.58 6.27
N GLN A 54 7.22 -20.25 7.56
CA GLN A 54 7.00 -18.89 8.05
C GLN A 54 8.20 -17.97 7.75
N PHE A 55 9.42 -18.52 7.75
CA PHE A 55 10.61 -17.77 7.34
C PHE A 55 10.59 -17.38 5.85
N VAL A 56 10.14 -18.29 4.98
CA VAL A 56 9.98 -18.03 3.54
C VAL A 56 8.85 -17.04 3.29
N ALA A 57 7.76 -17.14 4.06
CA ALA A 57 6.65 -16.19 4.01
C ALA A 57 7.13 -14.77 4.32
N SER A 58 7.92 -14.60 5.39
CA SER A 58 8.49 -13.31 5.78
C SER A 58 9.45 -12.76 4.73
N GLN A 59 10.33 -13.58 4.14
CA GLN A 59 11.23 -13.12 3.07
C GLN A 59 10.46 -12.66 1.83
N ILE A 60 9.47 -13.44 1.38
CA ILE A 60 8.64 -13.07 0.22
C ILE A 60 7.84 -11.81 0.53
N ALA A 61 7.29 -11.67 1.74
CA ALA A 61 6.57 -10.47 2.15
C ALA A 61 7.46 -9.23 2.10
N ILE A 62 8.71 -9.33 2.57
CA ILE A 62 9.68 -8.22 2.49
C ILE A 62 9.93 -7.86 1.03
N ILE A 63 10.28 -8.82 0.17
CA ILE A 63 10.59 -8.52 -1.23
C ILE A 63 9.36 -7.99 -1.98
N ALA A 64 8.18 -8.55 -1.73
CA ALA A 64 6.95 -8.18 -2.43
C ALA A 64 6.34 -6.86 -1.95
N ALA A 65 6.56 -6.46 -0.68
CA ALA A 65 5.99 -5.24 -0.13
C ALA A 65 7.00 -4.08 -0.08
N PHE A 66 8.25 -4.34 0.32
CA PHE A 66 9.26 -3.31 0.54
C PHE A 66 9.94 -2.85 -0.74
N LEU A 67 10.40 -3.80 -1.57
CA LEU A 67 11.13 -3.46 -2.80
C LEU A 67 10.34 -2.53 -3.73
N PRO A 68 9.03 -2.77 -3.95
CA PRO A 68 8.24 -1.88 -4.78
C PRO A 68 8.01 -0.53 -4.14
N ALA A 69 7.70 -0.51 -2.84
CA ALA A 69 7.49 0.74 -2.10
C ALA A 69 8.75 1.61 -2.14
N PHE A 70 9.94 1.01 -2.07
CA PHE A 70 11.21 1.71 -2.16
C PHE A 70 11.46 2.30 -3.55
N ILE A 71 11.22 1.53 -4.62
CA ILE A 71 11.36 2.00 -6.00
C ILE A 71 10.35 3.12 -6.32
N LEU A 72 9.13 3.00 -5.82
CA LEU A 72 8.01 3.93 -6.05
C LEU A 72 8.04 5.18 -5.19
N SER A 73 8.87 5.24 -4.15
CA SER A 73 8.99 6.37 -3.22
C SER A 73 9.40 7.69 -3.91
N GLY A 74 9.79 7.64 -5.19
CA GLY A 74 10.31 8.78 -5.95
C GLY A 74 11.82 8.97 -5.77
N PHE A 75 12.48 8.13 -4.96
CA PHE A 75 13.92 8.16 -4.74
C PHE A 75 14.71 7.49 -5.89
N VAL A 76 14.15 6.45 -6.50
CA VAL A 76 14.80 5.69 -7.58
C VAL A 76 14.22 6.03 -8.96
N TYR A 77 12.89 6.09 -9.07
CA TYR A 77 12.18 6.55 -10.27
C TYR A 77 11.06 7.50 -9.89
N GLU A 78 10.99 8.66 -10.54
CA GLU A 78 9.76 9.46 -10.55
C GLU A 78 8.65 8.63 -11.22
N ILE A 79 7.45 8.64 -10.62
CA ILE A 79 6.27 7.91 -11.13
C ILE A 79 5.99 8.25 -12.61
N SER A 80 6.37 9.44 -13.05
CA SER A 80 6.23 9.97 -14.41
C SER A 80 7.26 9.43 -15.42
N SER A 81 8.42 8.95 -14.96
CA SER A 81 9.56 8.55 -15.80
C SER A 81 9.88 7.05 -15.71
N MET A 82 8.94 6.25 -15.18
CA MET A 82 9.13 4.81 -15.06
C MET A 82 9.20 4.13 -16.44
N PRO A 83 10.18 3.24 -16.69
CA PRO A 83 10.20 2.42 -17.89
C PRO A 83 8.94 1.56 -18.00
N PRO A 84 8.42 1.28 -19.20
CA PRO A 84 7.13 0.63 -19.41
C PRO A 84 7.03 -0.76 -18.74
N PHE A 85 8.13 -1.51 -18.70
CA PHE A 85 8.20 -2.80 -18.02
C PHE A 85 7.99 -2.68 -16.49
N VAL A 86 8.63 -1.71 -15.86
CA VAL A 86 8.52 -1.44 -14.42
C VAL A 86 7.13 -0.84 -14.10
N ALA A 87 6.58 -0.02 -14.99
CA ALA A 87 5.24 0.53 -14.86
C ALA A 87 4.16 -0.58 -14.88
N ALA A 88 4.33 -1.61 -15.71
CA ALA A 88 3.40 -2.75 -15.77
C ALA A 88 3.44 -3.59 -14.48
N ILE A 89 4.64 -3.90 -13.97
CA ILE A 89 4.79 -4.66 -12.73
C ILE A 89 4.28 -3.86 -11.53
N SER A 90 4.61 -2.57 -11.45
CA SER A 90 4.17 -1.68 -10.37
C SER A 90 2.67 -1.39 -10.39
N ALA A 91 2.00 -1.50 -11.54
CA ALA A 91 0.54 -1.36 -11.63
C ALA A 91 -0.20 -2.47 -10.85
N LEU A 92 0.43 -3.63 -10.69
CA LEU A 92 -0.08 -4.74 -9.87
C LEU A 92 0.09 -4.50 -8.37
N ILE A 93 0.87 -3.48 -7.99
CA ILE A 93 1.34 -3.29 -6.63
C ILE A 93 0.53 -2.18 -5.97
N PRO A 94 -0.22 -2.48 -4.91
CA PRO A 94 -1.10 -1.50 -4.25
C PRO A 94 -0.32 -0.32 -3.64
N ALA A 95 0.95 -0.53 -3.29
CA ALA A 95 1.85 0.50 -2.77
C ALA A 95 2.01 1.70 -3.72
N ARG A 96 1.95 1.50 -5.05
CA ARG A 96 2.02 2.58 -6.04
C ARG A 96 0.92 3.63 -5.83
N TYR A 97 -0.31 3.16 -5.67
CA TYR A 97 -1.48 4.00 -5.51
C TYR A 97 -1.46 4.72 -4.15
N PHE A 98 -0.93 4.05 -3.11
CA PHE A 98 -0.75 4.67 -1.80
C PHE A 98 0.25 5.82 -1.81
N VAL A 99 1.43 5.62 -2.42
CA VAL A 99 2.47 6.67 -2.53
C VAL A 99 1.94 7.86 -3.32
N SER A 100 1.23 7.62 -4.43
CA SER A 100 0.60 8.69 -5.20
C SER A 100 -0.43 9.47 -4.37
N CYS A 101 -1.26 8.79 -3.57
CA CYS A 101 -2.20 9.45 -2.66
C CYS A 101 -1.48 10.28 -1.59
N LEU A 102 -0.43 9.73 -0.97
CA LEU A 102 0.37 10.45 0.03
C LEU A 102 0.98 11.73 -0.56
N GLN A 103 1.66 11.64 -1.71
CA GLN A 103 2.24 12.80 -2.37
C GLN A 103 1.17 13.86 -2.67
N THR A 104 0.01 13.45 -3.17
CA THR A 104 -1.08 14.39 -3.48
C THR A 104 -1.61 15.05 -2.20
N LEU A 105 -1.84 14.27 -1.14
CA LEU A 105 -2.36 14.76 0.15
C LEU A 105 -1.40 15.69 0.91
N PHE A 106 -0.08 15.50 0.76
CA PHE A 106 0.94 16.34 1.39
C PHE A 106 1.36 17.55 0.53
N LEU A 107 1.55 17.39 -0.78
CA LEU A 107 2.11 18.44 -1.65
C LEU A 107 1.04 19.31 -2.33
N VAL A 108 -0.02 18.71 -2.86
CA VAL A 108 -0.98 19.38 -3.76
C VAL A 108 -2.26 19.80 -3.02
N GLY A 109 -2.69 19.02 -2.03
CA GLY A 109 -4.00 19.14 -1.39
C GLY A 109 -4.99 18.10 -1.93
N ALA A 110 -6.18 18.01 -1.34
CA ALA A 110 -7.15 16.97 -1.67
C ALA A 110 -7.68 17.10 -3.11
N VAL A 111 -7.14 16.30 -4.05
CA VAL A 111 -7.68 16.12 -5.40
C VAL A 111 -8.65 14.94 -5.38
N PRO A 112 -9.98 15.17 -5.33
CA PRO A 112 -10.94 14.09 -5.04
C PRO A 112 -10.96 13.02 -6.12
N TRP A 113 -10.81 13.43 -7.39
CA TRP A 113 -10.84 12.52 -8.54
C TRP A 113 -9.70 11.49 -8.52
N LEU A 114 -8.47 11.95 -8.24
CA LEU A 114 -7.30 11.08 -8.18
C LEU A 114 -7.37 10.15 -6.96
N LEU A 115 -7.81 10.69 -5.82
CA LEU A 115 -8.01 9.92 -4.58
C LEU A 115 -9.03 8.81 -4.78
N LEU A 116 -10.22 9.11 -5.33
CA LEU A 116 -11.24 8.09 -5.59
C LEU A 116 -10.75 7.00 -6.55
N LYS A 117 -10.05 7.38 -7.63
CA LYS A 117 -9.49 6.40 -8.58
C LYS A 117 -8.49 5.48 -7.90
N ASN A 118 -7.53 6.03 -7.16
CA ASN A 118 -6.49 5.25 -6.49
C ASN A 118 -7.08 4.37 -5.38
N VAL A 119 -7.99 4.92 -4.57
CA VAL A 119 -8.72 4.17 -3.53
C VAL A 119 -9.54 3.04 -4.14
N GLY A 120 -10.25 3.30 -5.24
CA GLY A 120 -11.03 2.28 -5.95
C GLY A 120 -10.16 1.14 -6.46
N ILE A 121 -8.98 1.45 -7.03
CA ILE A 121 -8.04 0.42 -7.50
C ILE A 121 -7.46 -0.37 -6.31
N MET A 122 -7.11 0.29 -5.21
CA MET A 122 -6.61 -0.39 -4.00
C MET A 122 -7.66 -1.34 -3.41
N LEU A 123 -8.92 -0.90 -3.32
CA LEU A 123 -10.02 -1.75 -2.87
C LEU A 123 -10.24 -2.94 -3.81
N ALA A 124 -10.20 -2.72 -5.13
CA ALA A 124 -10.31 -3.80 -6.10
C ALA A 124 -9.19 -4.84 -5.91
N ILE A 125 -7.92 -4.41 -5.86
CA ILE A 125 -6.78 -5.29 -5.63
C ILE A 125 -6.89 -6.03 -4.28
N GLY A 126 -7.25 -5.31 -3.22
CA GLY A 126 -7.40 -5.89 -1.88
C GLY A 126 -8.51 -6.94 -1.82
N SER A 127 -9.67 -6.66 -2.42
CA SER A 127 -10.77 -7.62 -2.52
C SER A 127 -10.37 -8.87 -3.29
N ILE A 128 -9.64 -8.73 -4.41
CA ILE A 128 -9.12 -9.85 -5.19
C ILE A 128 -8.18 -10.71 -4.34
N PHE A 129 -7.22 -10.11 -3.63
CA PHE A 129 -6.32 -10.87 -2.76
C PHE A 129 -7.06 -11.59 -1.64
N PHE A 130 -8.06 -10.94 -1.03
CA PHE A 130 -8.86 -11.55 0.02
C PHE A 130 -9.69 -12.72 -0.49
N VAL A 131 -10.31 -12.59 -1.67
CA VAL A 131 -11.08 -13.67 -2.31
C VAL A 131 -10.18 -14.85 -2.70
N ILE A 132 -9.00 -14.59 -3.26
CA ILE A 132 -8.04 -15.66 -3.61
C ILE A 132 -7.57 -16.37 -2.34
N THR A 133 -7.22 -15.62 -1.29
CA THR A 133 -6.82 -16.17 0.00
C THR A 133 -7.93 -17.04 0.57
N ALA A 134 -9.17 -16.54 0.64
CA ALA A 134 -10.31 -17.29 1.14
C ALA A 134 -10.54 -18.60 0.36
N ARG A 135 -10.49 -18.55 -0.97
CA ARG A 135 -10.63 -19.75 -1.82
C ARG A 135 -9.51 -20.76 -1.64
N LYS A 136 -8.27 -20.31 -1.42
CA LYS A 136 -7.11 -21.20 -1.19
C LYS A 136 -7.09 -21.78 0.22
N THR A 137 -7.50 -21.03 1.24
CA THR A 137 -7.57 -21.52 2.63
C THR A 137 -8.63 -22.60 2.80
N VAL A 138 -9.80 -22.45 2.16
CA VAL A 138 -10.87 -23.46 2.23
C VAL A 138 -10.48 -24.78 1.56
N LYS A 139 -9.65 -24.75 0.51
CA LYS A 139 -9.16 -25.96 -0.19
C LYS A 139 -8.12 -26.79 0.57
N ARG A 140 -7.65 -26.35 1.74
CA ARG A 140 -6.68 -27.08 2.58
C ARG A 140 -7.33 -27.78 3.78
N LEU A 141 -8.66 -27.87 3.84
CA LEU A 141 -9.40 -28.57 4.90
C LEU A 141 -9.61 -30.08 4.63
N ASP A 142 -8.87 -30.67 3.69
CA ASP A 142 -8.79 -32.12 3.47
C ASP A 142 -7.39 -32.65 3.84
#